data_AF-A0A392QS63-F1
#
_entry.id   AF-A0A392QS63-F1
#
_cell.length_a   1.000
_cell.length_b   1.000
_cell.length_c   1.000
_cell.angle_alpha   90.00
_cell.angle_beta   90.00
_cell.angle_gamma   90.00
#
_symmetry.space_group_name_H-M   'P 1'
#
loop_
_entity.id
_entity.type
_entity.pdbx_description
1 polymer ?
#
loop_
_entity_poly.entity_id
_entity_poly.type
_entity_poly.pdbx_seq_one_letter_code
_entity_poly.pdbx_strand_id
1 'polypeptide(L)' 'MNSPSQLSDWKSSGGDPCGDSWEGIKCSGSSVTEIDLSDFGLTGSLGYQLSSLTSVTYL' A
#
# COMPACT_ATOMS: atom_id res chain seq x y z
N MET A 1 11.65 12.55 17.52
CA MET A 1 11.13 12.81 16.16
C MET A 1 11.74 11.82 15.15
N ASN A 2 11.67 10.52 15.43
CA ASN A 2 12.28 9.49 14.58
C ASN A 2 11.33 8.29 14.50
N SER A 3 10.29 8.42 13.68
CA SER A 3 9.60 7.25 13.16
C SER A 3 9.98 7.21 11.70
N PRO A 4 10.93 6.36 11.28
CA PRO A 4 11.15 6.15 9.85
C PRO A 4 9.79 5.76 9.27
N SER A 5 9.39 6.45 8.19
CA SER A 5 8.21 6.07 7.43
C SER A 5 8.45 4.65 6.94
N GLN A 6 7.88 3.67 7.64
CA GLN A 6 8.01 2.25 7.28
C GLN A 6 7.44 2.02 5.88
N LEU A 7 6.46 2.83 5.51
CA LEU A 7 5.83 2.90 4.22
C LEU A 7 6.54 3.95 3.34
N SER A 8 7.67 3.57 2.73
CA SER A 8 8.38 4.44 1.77
C SER A 8 7.53 4.74 0.54
N ASP A 9 7.56 5.99 0.07
CA ASP A 9 6.82 6.48 -1.10
C ASP A 9 5.29 6.53 -0.98
N TRP A 10 4.74 6.05 0.14
CA TRP A 10 3.33 6.21 0.45
C TRP A 10 2.96 7.67 0.62
N LYS A 11 1.98 8.14 -0.15
CA LYS A 11 1.48 9.51 -0.10
C LYS A 11 0.15 9.57 0.66
N SER A 12 0.05 10.51 1.59
CA SER A 12 -1.16 10.72 2.41
C SER A 12 -2.36 11.27 1.64
N SER A 13 -2.17 11.76 0.41
CA SER A 13 -3.20 12.46 -0.38
C SER A 13 -3.25 11.98 -1.83
N GLY A 14 -3.66 10.73 -2.05
CA GLY A 14 -3.98 10.23 -3.40
C GLY A 14 -2.77 10.05 -4.31
N GLY A 15 -1.77 9.30 -3.85
CA GLY A 15 -0.71 8.77 -4.72
C GLY A 15 -1.19 7.59 -5.56
N ASP A 16 -0.38 7.21 -6.54
CA ASP A 16 -0.59 6.00 -7.35
C ASP A 16 0.28 4.88 -6.78
N PRO A 17 -0.29 3.84 -6.15
CA PRO A 17 0.52 2.76 -5.58
C PRO A 17 1.42 2.07 -6.60
N CYS A 18 0.97 1.97 -7.85
CA CYS A 18 1.70 1.33 -8.93
C CYS A 18 2.70 2.27 -9.61
N GLY A 19 2.32 3.54 -9.77
CA GLY A 19 3.18 4.57 -10.38
C GLY A 19 4.28 5.06 -9.44
N ASP A 20 3.99 5.17 -8.15
CA ASP A 20 4.92 5.61 -7.10
C ASP A 20 5.68 4.43 -6.46
N SER A 21 5.45 3.19 -6.93
CA SER A 21 6.13 1.97 -6.45
C SER A 21 6.11 1.86 -4.93
N TRP A 22 4.91 1.93 -4.35
CA TRP A 22 4.75 1.89 -2.90
C TRP A 22 5.36 0.63 -2.29
N GLU A 23 6.12 0.83 -1.23
CA GLU A 23 6.74 -0.28 -0.52
C GLU A 23 5.66 -1.26 -0.01
N GLY A 24 5.89 -2.56 -0.23
CA GLY A 24 4.94 -3.63 0.11
C GLY A 24 3.78 -3.81 -0.87
N ILE A 25 3.67 -3.01 -1.94
CA ILE A 25 2.60 -3.14 -2.93
C ILE A 25 3.16 -3.75 -4.22
N LYS A 26 2.52 -4.79 -4.76
CA LYS A 26 2.77 -5.24 -6.13
C LYS A 26 1.62 -4.93 -7.05
N CYS A 27 1.98 -4.51 -8.24
CA CYS A 27 1.03 -4.23 -9.31
C CYS A 27 1.29 -5.10 -10.54
N SER A 28 0.20 -5.43 -11.23
CA SER A 28 0.22 -5.98 -12.58
C SER A 28 -0.38 -4.93 -13.51
N GLY A 29 0.49 -4.22 -14.24
CA GLY A 29 0.09 -3.05 -15.03
C GLY A 29 -0.34 -1.90 -14.12
N SER A 30 -1.56 -1.39 -14.32
CA SER A 30 -2.15 -0.30 -13.50
C SER A 30 -3.02 -0.81 -12.35
N SER A 31 -3.05 -2.13 -12.10
CA SER A 31 -3.85 -2.73 -11.04
C SER A 31 -2.97 -3.23 -9.92
N VAL A 32 -3.29 -2.85 -8.69
CA VAL A 32 -2.72 -3.44 -7.48
C VAL A 32 -3.21 -4.88 -7.37
N THR A 33 -2.28 -5.83 -7.30
CA THR A 33 -2.57 -7.26 -7.21
C THR A 33 -2.22 -7.85 -5.86
N GLU A 34 -1.27 -7.26 -5.14
CA GLU A 34 -0.79 -7.75 -3.86
C GLU A 34 -0.42 -6.58 -2.96
N ILE A 35 -0.73 -6.73 -1.67
CA ILE A 35 -0.39 -5.76 -0.64
C ILE A 35 0.14 -6.53 0.55
N ASP A 36 1.47 -6.55 0.70
CA ASP A 36 2.14 -7.19 1.83
C ASP A 36 2.73 -6.12 2.74
N LEU A 37 2.02 -5.86 3.84
CA LEU A 37 2.43 -4.91 4.88
C LEU A 37 2.76 -5.60 6.22
N SER A 38 2.88 -6.93 6.20
CA SER A 38 2.97 -7.77 7.39
C SER A 38 4.21 -7.46 8.24
N ASP A 39 5.34 -7.20 7.57
CA ASP A 39 6.63 -6.94 8.22
C ASP A 39 6.84 -5.48 8.61
N PHE A 40 5.89 -4.59 8.31
CA PHE A 40 6.02 -3.17 8.58
C PHE A 40 5.58 -2.80 9.99
N GLY A 41 5.16 -3.75 10.84
CA GLY A 41 4.81 -3.48 12.23
C GLY A 41 3.71 -2.42 12.40
N LEU A 42 2.90 -2.24 11.35
CA LEU A 42 1.85 -1.22 11.32
C LEU A 42 0.73 -1.64 12.27
N THR A 43 0.20 -0.65 12.99
CA THR A 43 -0.97 -0.83 13.85
C THR A 43 -2.06 0.12 13.39
N GLY A 44 -3.27 -0.41 13.21
CA GLY A 44 -4.40 0.36 12.70
C GLY A 44 -5.31 -0.48 11.80
N SER A 45 -6.33 0.18 11.26
CA SER A 45 -7.18 -0.42 10.23
C SER A 45 -6.80 0.16 8.89
N LEU A 46 -6.56 -0.75 7.96
CA LEU A 46 -6.58 -0.48 6.53
C LEU A 46 -7.95 0.16 6.19
N GLY A 47 -7.94 1.38 5.66
CA GLY A 47 -9.15 2.20 5.47
C GLY A 47 -10.08 1.64 4.38
N TYR A 48 -11.32 2.14 4.34
CA TYR A 48 -12.37 1.71 3.40
C TYR A 48 -12.00 1.80 1.91
N GLN A 49 -10.95 2.55 1.58
CA GLN A 49 -10.45 2.66 0.21
C GLN A 49 -9.83 1.35 -0.30
N LEU A 50 -9.42 0.43 0.56
CA LEU A 50 -8.96 -0.90 0.10
C LEU A 50 -10.07 -1.74 -0.51
N SER A 51 -11.31 -1.52 -0.10
CA SER A 51 -12.47 -2.13 -0.73
C SER A 51 -12.65 -1.72 -2.20
N SER A 52 -12.01 -0.62 -2.63
CA SER A 52 -12.03 -0.18 -4.03
C SER A 52 -11.00 -0.89 -4.91
N LEU A 53 -10.03 -1.60 -4.31
CA LEU A 53 -9.02 -2.36 -5.03
C LEU A 53 -9.55 -3.77 -5.37
N THR A 54 -10.33 -3.84 -6.45
CA THR A 54 -11.01 -5.08 -6.87
C THR A 54 -10.08 -6.15 -7.44
N SER A 55 -8.83 -5.80 -7.74
CA SER A 55 -7.85 -6.68 -8.39
C SER A 55 -6.88 -7.35 -7.41
N VAL A 56 -6.97 -7.02 -6.12
CA VAL A 56 -6.12 -7.61 -5.08
C VAL A 56 -6.48 -9.07 -4.92
N THR A 57 -5.49 -9.93 -5.12
CA THR A 57 -5.61 -11.38 -5.00
C THR A 57 -4.87 -11.92 -3.77
N TYR A 58 -3.99 -11.12 -3.17
CA TYR A 58 -3.18 -11.51 -2.03
C TYR A 58 -3.02 -10.34 -1.03
N LEU A 59 -3.27 -10.64 0.24
CA LEU A 59 -3.16 -9.76 1.41
C LEU A 59 -2.38 -10.48 2.51
#